data_AF-A0AAJ2TEG1-F1
#
_entry.id   AF-A0AAJ2TEG1-F1
#
_cell.length_a   1.000
_cell.length_b   1.000
_cell.length_c   1.000
_cell.angle_alpha   90.00
_cell.angle_beta   90.00
_cell.angle_gamma   90.00
#
_symmetry.space_group_name_H-M   'P 1'
#
loop_
_entity.id
_entity.type
_entity.pdbx_description
1 polymer ?
#
loop_
_entity_poly.entity_id
_entity_poly.type
_entity_poly.pdbx_seq_one_letter_code
_entity_poly.pdbx_strand_id
1 'polypeptide(L)'
;MKKLTKTIITALIASSLAAPAVSAYEKVHISVNGTVTDIDARLIGSTTYVDIEDTKRSLGAASGENLEIHAEVGEPYIACSGRYIGGNDCLELDGETFVPVRSLAKIYGADVEWTDETRSVALTLTGTALASGDDFYIADEVYWLSRIINAEAEGEPMEGKILVGNVILNRVRSGEFPDSIYDVIFDRKYAVQFTPTANGRIWNEPNADSVIAAKICLDAYYISRDALYFLNPRIATNFWIPANRQFLLSVGGHDFYS
;
A
#
# COMPACT_ATOMS: atom_id res chain seq x y z
N MET A 1 42.99 -0.48 -40.53
CA MET A 1 43.15 -0.26 -39.07
C MET A 1 42.07 -1.05 -38.34
N LYS A 2 42.41 -2.20 -37.76
CA LYS A 2 41.49 -3.07 -37.00
C LYS A 2 41.24 -2.43 -35.63
N LYS A 3 39.99 -2.08 -35.30
CA LYS A 3 39.62 -1.65 -33.94
C LYS A 3 39.35 -2.90 -33.11
N LEU A 4 40.23 -3.18 -32.15
CA LEU A 4 40.00 -4.15 -31.07
C LEU A 4 38.90 -3.60 -30.14
N THR A 5 37.72 -4.20 -30.16
CA THR A 5 36.72 -4.02 -29.11
C THR A 5 37.05 -4.97 -27.96
N LYS A 6 37.47 -4.42 -26.81
CA LYS A 6 37.66 -5.17 -25.56
C LYS A 6 36.30 -5.57 -25.01
N THR A 7 35.98 -6.86 -25.03
CA THR A 7 34.85 -7.41 -24.26
C THR A 7 35.24 -7.43 -22.79
N ILE A 8 34.59 -6.57 -21.99
CA ILE A 8 34.67 -6.61 -20.53
C ILE A 8 33.64 -7.63 -20.07
N ILE A 9 34.10 -8.78 -19.59
CA ILE A 9 33.28 -9.78 -18.90
C ILE A 9 33.28 -9.38 -17.43
N THR A 10 32.21 -8.73 -16.97
CA THR A 10 31.98 -8.50 -15.55
C THR A 10 31.26 -9.72 -15.00
N ALA A 11 31.97 -10.55 -14.23
CA ALA A 11 31.37 -11.65 -13.48
C ALA A 11 30.43 -11.07 -12.41
N LEU A 12 29.13 -11.34 -12.54
CA LEU A 12 28.16 -11.09 -11.47
C LEU A 12 28.45 -12.10 -10.36
N ILE A 13 29.04 -11.65 -9.26
CA ILE A 13 29.08 -12.41 -8.02
C ILE A 13 27.67 -12.28 -7.43
N ALA A 14 26.84 -13.30 -7.61
CA ALA A 14 25.60 -13.43 -6.89
C ALA A 14 25.93 -13.67 -5.41
N SER A 15 25.95 -12.61 -4.61
CA SER A 15 25.90 -12.74 -3.17
C SER A 15 24.51 -13.21 -2.80
N SER A 16 24.33 -14.50 -2.54
CA SER A 16 23.12 -15.00 -1.92
C SER A 16 23.06 -14.43 -0.50
N LEU A 17 22.34 -13.31 -0.33
CA LEU A 17 21.80 -12.98 0.98
C LEU A 17 20.88 -14.13 1.35
N ALA A 18 21.28 -14.93 2.35
CA ALA A 18 20.39 -15.88 2.97
C ALA A 18 19.17 -15.10 3.46
N ALA A 19 17.99 -15.46 2.94
CA ALA A 19 16.73 -14.96 3.45
C ALA A 19 16.69 -15.22 4.97
N PRO A 20 16.23 -14.27 5.79
CA PRO A 20 16.08 -14.51 7.22
C PRO A 20 15.18 -15.74 7.41
N ALA A 21 15.65 -16.71 8.20
CA ALA A 21 14.84 -17.86 8.57
C ALA A 21 13.56 -17.34 9.22
N VAL A 22 12.42 -17.52 8.55
CA VAL A 22 11.13 -17.11 9.09
C VAL A 22 10.89 -17.91 10.37
N SER A 23 10.71 -17.17 11.46
CA SER A 23 10.41 -17.68 12.80
C SER A 23 9.19 -18.58 12.78
N ALA A 24 9.14 -19.57 13.68
CA ALA A 24 8.03 -20.50 13.91
C ALA A 24 6.65 -20.01 13.41
N TYR A 25 6.02 -20.82 12.56
CA TYR A 25 4.65 -20.60 12.09
C TYR A 25 3.73 -21.73 12.55
N GLU A 26 2.43 -21.46 12.63
CA GLU A 26 1.41 -22.47 12.84
C GLU A 26 0.65 -22.72 11.53
N LYS A 27 0.29 -23.98 11.26
CA LYS A 27 -0.56 -24.30 10.12
C LYS A 27 -2.00 -23.86 10.37
N VAL A 28 -2.63 -23.33 9.33
CA VAL A 28 -4.01 -22.87 9.35
C VAL A 28 -4.82 -23.64 8.32
N HIS A 29 -6.04 -24.02 8.65
CA HIS A 29 -6.97 -24.60 7.69
C HIS A 29 -7.76 -23.50 6.97
N ILE A 30 -7.80 -23.53 5.64
CA ILE A 30 -8.61 -22.60 4.84
C ILE A 30 -9.86 -23.32 4.33
N SER A 31 -11.01 -22.66 4.47
CA SER A 31 -12.23 -23.04 3.77
C SER A 31 -12.74 -21.89 2.91
N VAL A 32 -13.33 -22.22 1.76
CA VAL A 32 -13.97 -21.27 0.84
C VAL A 32 -15.43 -21.69 0.68
N ASN A 33 -16.37 -20.79 1.01
CA ASN A 33 -17.82 -21.06 1.03
C ASN A 33 -18.18 -22.37 1.75
N GLY A 34 -17.53 -22.63 2.90
CA GLY A 34 -17.74 -23.84 3.70
C GLY A 34 -17.04 -25.10 3.19
N THR A 35 -16.38 -25.06 2.03
CA THR A 35 -15.59 -26.18 1.51
C THR A 35 -14.15 -26.07 1.99
N VAL A 36 -13.66 -27.08 2.71
CA VAL A 36 -12.26 -27.15 3.14
C VAL A 36 -11.36 -27.31 1.92
N THR A 37 -10.22 -26.62 1.94
CA THR A 37 -9.24 -26.59 0.85
C THR A 37 -7.89 -27.13 1.30
N ASP A 38 -7.04 -27.49 0.33
CA ASP A 38 -5.66 -27.89 0.56
C ASP A 38 -4.67 -26.70 0.46
N ILE A 39 -5.17 -25.46 0.51
CA ILE A 39 -4.33 -24.24 0.47
C ILE A 39 -3.31 -24.27 1.61
N ASP A 40 -2.02 -24.09 1.30
CA ASP A 40 -1.01 -23.89 2.34
C ASP A 40 -1.23 -22.52 2.99
N ALA A 41 -1.49 -22.53 4.29
CA ALA A 41 -1.74 -21.35 5.08
C ALA A 41 -1.01 -21.40 6.41
N ARG A 42 -0.39 -20.27 6.75
CA ARG A 42 0.55 -20.15 7.86
C ARG A 42 0.19 -18.92 8.69
N LEU A 43 -0.02 -19.12 9.98
CA LEU A 43 -0.14 -18.02 10.94
C LEU A 43 1.27 -17.60 11.36
N ILE A 44 1.63 -16.36 11.04
CA ILE A 44 2.91 -15.74 11.41
C ILE A 44 2.59 -14.46 12.19
N GLY A 45 2.93 -14.46 13.47
CA GLY A 45 2.48 -13.41 14.39
C GLY A 45 0.96 -13.42 14.53
N SER A 46 0.30 -12.38 14.03
CA SER A 46 -1.17 -12.24 14.04
C SER A 46 -1.80 -12.26 12.65
N THR A 47 -1.01 -12.57 11.62
CA THR A 47 -1.43 -12.55 10.23
C THR A 47 -1.42 -13.96 9.66
N THR A 48 -2.55 -14.38 9.09
CA THR A 48 -2.62 -15.59 8.26
C THR A 48 -2.15 -15.26 6.86
N TYR A 49 -1.06 -15.90 6.48
CA TYR A 49 -0.51 -15.88 5.14
C TYR A 49 -0.96 -17.12 4.37
N VAL A 50 -1.27 -16.97 3.09
CA VAL A 50 -1.70 -18.06 2.22
C VAL A 50 -0.87 -18.05 0.94
N ASP A 51 -0.61 -19.23 0.38
CA ASP A 51 -0.06 -19.34 -0.97
C ASP A 51 -0.99 -18.61 -1.95
N ILE A 52 -0.41 -17.74 -2.78
CA ILE A 52 -1.19 -16.88 -3.64
C ILE A 52 -1.87 -17.65 -4.78
N GLU A 53 -1.20 -18.62 -5.40
CA GLU A 53 -1.70 -19.27 -6.62
C GLU A 53 -2.83 -20.26 -6.33
N ASP A 54 -2.71 -21.06 -5.27
CA ASP A 54 -3.76 -21.98 -4.85
C ASP A 54 -4.98 -21.24 -4.30
N THR A 55 -4.76 -20.14 -3.57
CA THR A 55 -5.86 -19.31 -3.09
C THR A 55 -6.59 -18.60 -4.23
N LYS A 56 -5.87 -18.04 -5.20
CA LYS A 56 -6.44 -17.47 -6.43
C LYS A 56 -7.31 -18.49 -7.16
N ARG A 57 -6.81 -19.72 -7.33
CA ARG A 57 -7.55 -20.80 -7.99
C ARG A 57 -8.83 -21.15 -7.25
N SER A 58 -8.78 -21.27 -5.93
CA SER A 58 -9.94 -21.65 -5.11
C SER A 58 -11.01 -20.55 -5.10
N LEU A 59 -10.63 -19.30 -4.84
CA LEU A 59 -11.55 -18.16 -4.84
C LEU A 59 -12.09 -17.86 -6.24
N GLY A 60 -11.26 -17.97 -7.28
CA GLY A 60 -11.67 -17.81 -8.67
C GLY A 60 -12.69 -18.87 -9.09
N ALA A 61 -12.44 -20.14 -8.75
CA ALA A 61 -13.41 -21.22 -9.01
C ALA A 61 -14.74 -21.01 -8.26
N ALA A 62 -14.70 -20.52 -7.01
CA ALA A 62 -15.89 -20.28 -6.21
C ALA A 62 -16.69 -19.04 -6.65
N SER A 63 -16.02 -18.00 -7.17
CA SER A 63 -16.65 -16.76 -7.64
C SER A 63 -17.03 -16.78 -9.11
N GLY A 64 -16.39 -17.62 -9.92
CA GLY A 64 -16.47 -17.58 -11.38
C GLY A 64 -15.56 -16.53 -12.02
N GLU A 65 -14.72 -15.85 -11.23
CA GLU A 65 -13.80 -14.81 -11.69
C GLU A 65 -12.40 -15.37 -11.94
N ASN A 66 -11.73 -14.84 -12.97
CA ASN A 66 -10.33 -15.17 -13.26
C ASN A 66 -9.51 -13.87 -13.29
N LEU A 67 -9.05 -13.46 -12.11
CA LEU A 67 -8.39 -12.17 -11.90
C LEU A 67 -6.87 -12.31 -12.03
N GLU A 68 -6.26 -11.38 -12.76
CA GLU A 68 -4.81 -11.21 -12.76
C GLU A 68 -4.40 -10.43 -11.51
N ILE A 69 -3.68 -11.11 -10.62
CA ILE A 69 -3.24 -10.60 -9.32
C ILE A 69 -1.72 -10.76 -9.27
N HIS A 70 -1.03 -9.64 -9.05
CA HIS A 70 0.42 -9.57 -8.92
C HIS A 70 0.78 -9.17 -7.49
N ALA A 71 1.66 -9.95 -6.89
CA ALA A 71 2.24 -9.72 -5.58
C ALA A 71 3.73 -9.94 -5.70
N GLU A 72 4.52 -9.00 -5.20
CA GLU A 72 5.99 -9.07 -5.25
C GLU A 72 6.54 -8.89 -3.84
N VAL A 73 7.53 -9.71 -3.49
CA VAL A 73 8.17 -9.65 -2.18
C VAL A 73 8.96 -8.35 -2.07
N GLY A 74 8.65 -7.58 -1.03
CA GLY A 74 9.23 -6.25 -0.80
C GLY A 74 8.34 -5.09 -1.26
N GLU A 75 7.32 -5.34 -2.07
CA GLU A 75 6.29 -4.34 -2.39
C GLU A 75 5.20 -4.34 -1.31
N PRO A 76 4.80 -3.18 -0.75
CA PRO A 76 3.85 -3.11 0.37
C PRO A 76 2.38 -3.23 -0.07
N TYR A 77 2.13 -3.71 -1.29
CA TYR A 77 0.80 -3.82 -1.89
C TYR A 77 0.66 -5.03 -2.82
N ILE A 78 -0.59 -5.38 -3.12
CA ILE A 78 -0.96 -6.34 -4.17
C ILE A 78 -1.68 -5.58 -5.27
N ALA A 79 -1.30 -5.81 -6.53
CA ALA A 79 -1.91 -5.18 -7.69
C ALA A 79 -2.93 -6.11 -8.35
N CYS A 80 -4.11 -5.59 -8.66
CA CYS A 80 -5.14 -6.30 -9.41
C CYS A 80 -5.98 -5.29 -10.20
N SER A 81 -6.12 -5.49 -11.51
CA SER A 81 -7.00 -4.66 -12.37
C SER A 81 -6.80 -3.14 -12.22
N GLY A 82 -5.56 -2.67 -12.08
CA GLY A 82 -5.22 -1.24 -11.91
C GLY A 82 -5.47 -0.66 -10.50
N ARG A 83 -5.84 -1.51 -9.54
CA ARG A 83 -6.00 -1.24 -8.11
C ARG A 83 -4.79 -1.75 -7.32
N TYR A 84 -4.53 -1.14 -6.17
CA TYR A 84 -3.34 -1.40 -5.35
C TYR A 84 -3.75 -1.54 -3.89
N ILE A 85 -3.86 -2.78 -3.42
CA ILE A 85 -4.29 -3.08 -2.06
C ILE A 85 -3.08 -2.97 -1.14
N GLY A 86 -3.01 -1.89 -0.35
CA GLY A 86 -1.91 -1.66 0.61
C GLY A 86 -2.01 -2.51 1.88
N GLY A 87 -0.93 -2.52 2.65
CA GLY A 87 -0.81 -3.29 3.90
C GLY A 87 -0.46 -4.75 3.66
N ASN A 88 0.25 -5.00 2.55
CA ASN A 88 0.64 -6.33 2.14
C ASN A 88 2.14 -6.51 2.28
N ASP A 89 2.54 -7.30 3.26
CA ASP A 89 3.91 -7.79 3.38
C ASP A 89 3.98 -9.16 2.70
N CYS A 90 4.21 -9.18 1.40
CA CYS A 90 4.36 -10.44 0.68
C CYS A 90 5.62 -11.18 1.17
N LEU A 91 5.50 -12.48 1.45
CA LEU A 91 6.58 -13.31 1.96
C LEU A 91 6.98 -14.36 0.93
N GLU A 92 8.28 -14.63 0.81
CA GLU A 92 8.76 -15.84 0.15
C GLU A 92 8.97 -16.93 1.21
N LEU A 93 8.23 -18.03 1.11
CA LEU A 93 8.36 -19.18 1.99
C LEU A 93 8.51 -20.44 1.13
N ASP A 94 9.57 -21.20 1.36
CA ASP A 94 9.85 -22.46 0.64
C ASP A 94 9.86 -22.33 -0.90
N GLY A 95 10.16 -21.13 -1.42
CA GLY A 95 10.17 -20.82 -2.86
C GLY A 95 8.81 -20.42 -3.44
N GLU A 96 7.79 -20.27 -2.61
CA GLU A 96 6.44 -19.85 -2.98
C GLU A 96 6.12 -18.47 -2.39
N THR A 97 5.21 -17.74 -3.05
CA THR A 97 4.80 -16.40 -2.62
C THR A 97 3.54 -16.47 -1.77
N PHE A 98 3.67 -16.00 -0.54
CA PHE A 98 2.61 -15.95 0.44
C PHE A 98 2.13 -14.52 0.65
N VAL A 99 0.81 -14.35 0.75
CA VAL A 99 0.18 -13.05 0.97
C VAL A 99 -0.79 -13.09 2.15
N PRO A 100 -1.04 -11.95 2.82
CA PRO A 100 -2.11 -11.87 3.81
C PRO A 100 -3.45 -12.28 3.22
N VAL A 101 -4.12 -13.25 3.84
CA VAL A 101 -5.38 -13.81 3.31
C VAL A 101 -6.47 -12.75 3.10
N ARG A 102 -6.48 -11.73 3.97
CA ARG A 102 -7.45 -10.61 3.90
C ARG A 102 -7.32 -9.79 2.63
N SER A 103 -6.16 -9.79 1.98
CA SER A 103 -5.95 -9.01 0.76
C SER A 103 -6.56 -9.70 -0.44
N LEU A 104 -6.42 -11.02 -0.55
CA LEU A 104 -7.15 -11.80 -1.54
C LEU A 104 -8.65 -11.79 -1.25
N ALA A 105 -9.05 -11.88 0.03
CA ALA A 105 -10.46 -11.78 0.40
C ALA A 105 -11.07 -10.43 -0.04
N LYS A 106 -10.39 -9.31 0.22
CA LYS A 106 -10.80 -7.99 -0.27
C LYS A 106 -10.91 -7.97 -1.80
N ILE A 107 -9.97 -8.62 -2.49
CA ILE A 107 -9.95 -8.65 -3.96
C ILE A 107 -11.17 -9.38 -4.54
N TYR A 108 -11.53 -10.52 -3.95
CA TYR A 108 -12.64 -11.35 -4.42
C TYR A 108 -14.00 -10.97 -3.78
N GLY A 109 -14.05 -9.99 -2.89
CA GLY A 109 -15.29 -9.64 -2.17
C GLY A 109 -15.71 -10.72 -1.16
N ALA A 110 -14.76 -11.35 -0.49
CA ALA A 110 -14.99 -12.34 0.55
C ALA A 110 -14.85 -11.76 1.96
N ASP A 111 -15.73 -12.19 2.86
CA ASP A 111 -15.58 -12.03 4.29
C ASP A 111 -14.58 -13.04 4.85
N VAL A 112 -13.88 -12.67 5.93
CA VAL A 112 -12.85 -13.49 6.57
C VAL A 112 -13.20 -13.72 8.04
N GLU A 113 -13.43 -14.97 8.41
CA GLU A 113 -13.69 -15.38 9.79
C GLU A 113 -12.55 -16.26 10.31
N TRP A 114 -12.09 -15.98 11.53
CA TRP A 114 -11.07 -16.78 12.24
C TRP A 114 -11.72 -17.61 13.34
N THR A 115 -11.33 -18.87 13.45
CA THR A 115 -11.71 -19.77 14.55
C THR A 115 -10.45 -20.25 15.26
N ASP A 116 -10.29 -19.90 16.54
CA ASP A 116 -9.07 -20.22 17.28
C ASP A 116 -8.97 -21.70 17.64
N GLU A 117 -10.11 -22.33 17.98
CA GLU A 117 -10.21 -23.72 18.41
C GLU A 117 -9.72 -24.70 17.34
N THR A 118 -10.02 -24.39 16.08
CA THR A 118 -9.68 -25.21 14.91
C THR A 118 -8.52 -24.64 14.11
N ARG A 119 -7.95 -23.49 14.53
CA ARG A 119 -6.92 -22.75 13.80
C ARG A 119 -7.28 -22.64 12.32
N SER A 120 -8.46 -22.11 12.04
CA SER A 120 -9.00 -22.06 10.68
C SER A 120 -9.45 -20.67 10.28
N VAL A 121 -9.34 -20.39 8.98
CA VAL A 121 -9.96 -19.24 8.32
C VAL A 121 -11.05 -19.71 7.38
N ALA A 122 -12.24 -19.12 7.50
CA ALA A 122 -13.31 -19.25 6.54
C ALA A 122 -13.39 -18.01 5.65
N LEU A 123 -13.33 -18.23 4.35
CA LEU A 123 -13.56 -17.22 3.31
C LEU A 123 -14.96 -17.43 2.75
N THR A 124 -15.83 -16.44 2.93
CA THR A 124 -17.21 -16.51 2.44
C THR A 124 -17.41 -15.41 1.41
N LEU A 125 -17.68 -15.79 0.16
CA LEU A 125 -17.99 -14.84 -0.91
C LEU A 125 -19.37 -14.22 -0.63
N THR A 126 -19.37 -12.95 -0.23
CA THR A 126 -20.59 -12.19 0.08
C THR A 126 -20.79 -11.01 -0.88
N GLY A 127 -19.72 -10.56 -1.53
CA GLY A 127 -19.74 -9.50 -2.53
C GLY A 127 -19.29 -9.96 -3.92
N THR A 128 -18.99 -8.97 -4.76
CA THR A 128 -18.34 -9.18 -6.06
C THR A 128 -16.85 -8.91 -5.95
N ALA A 129 -16.08 -9.43 -6.89
CA ALA A 129 -14.69 -9.01 -7.08
C ALA A 129 -14.59 -7.48 -7.21
N LEU A 130 -13.42 -6.95 -6.86
CA LEU A 130 -13.14 -5.52 -6.92
C LEU A 130 -13.35 -4.97 -8.34
N ALA A 131 -14.02 -3.83 -8.44
CA ALA A 131 -14.12 -3.09 -9.70
C ALA A 131 -12.73 -2.61 -10.15
N SER A 132 -12.52 -2.57 -11.47
CA SER A 132 -11.28 -2.09 -12.08
C SER A 132 -10.92 -0.68 -11.56
N GLY A 133 -9.63 -0.34 -11.62
CA GLY A 133 -9.17 1.00 -11.26
C GLY A 133 -9.87 2.10 -12.06
N ASP A 134 -10.16 1.84 -13.33
CA ASP A 134 -10.81 2.80 -14.23
C ASP A 134 -12.27 3.05 -13.85
N ASP A 135 -12.97 2.04 -13.33
CA ASP A 135 -14.36 2.17 -12.86
C ASP A 135 -14.46 2.67 -11.42
N PHE A 136 -13.45 2.39 -10.59
CA PHE A 136 -13.47 2.69 -9.17
C PHE A 136 -13.00 4.11 -8.84
N TYR A 137 -11.94 4.58 -9.49
CA TYR A 137 -11.33 5.86 -9.12
C TYR A 137 -11.99 7.06 -9.80
N ILE A 138 -12.18 8.12 -9.03
CA ILE A 138 -12.46 9.44 -9.60
C ILE A 138 -11.14 10.01 -10.13
N ALA A 139 -11.07 10.21 -11.45
CA ALA A 139 -9.84 10.62 -12.14
C ALA A 139 -9.20 11.89 -11.55
N ASP A 140 -10.03 12.87 -11.17
CA ASP A 140 -9.56 14.14 -10.60
C ASP A 140 -8.93 13.94 -9.20
N GLU A 141 -9.46 13.01 -8.39
CA GLU A 141 -8.90 12.68 -7.08
C GLU A 141 -7.52 12.02 -7.21
N VAL A 142 -7.37 11.06 -8.14
CA VAL A 142 -6.07 10.44 -8.44
C VAL A 142 -5.09 11.49 -8.95
N TYR A 143 -5.55 12.39 -9.84
CA TYR A 143 -4.73 13.44 -10.42
C TYR A 143 -4.15 14.38 -9.35
N TRP A 144 -5.00 14.93 -8.48
CA TRP A 144 -4.53 15.88 -7.46
C TRP A 144 -3.76 15.21 -6.34
N LEU A 145 -4.21 14.04 -5.87
CA LEU A 145 -3.57 13.34 -4.76
C LEU A 145 -2.17 12.83 -5.15
N SER A 146 -2.01 12.27 -6.35
CA SER A 146 -0.69 11.80 -6.82
C SER A 146 0.31 12.94 -7.00
N ARG A 147 -0.14 14.10 -7.48
CA ARG A 147 0.72 15.28 -7.67
C ARG A 147 1.19 15.89 -6.37
N ILE A 148 0.31 16.03 -5.38
CA ILE A 148 0.74 16.54 -4.06
C ILE A 148 1.67 15.55 -3.37
N ILE A 149 1.37 14.24 -3.44
CA ILE A 149 2.27 13.20 -2.91
C ILE A 149 3.64 13.27 -3.60
N ASN A 150 3.67 13.41 -4.92
CA ASN A 150 4.94 13.54 -5.64
C ASN A 150 5.68 14.80 -5.21
N ALA A 151 5.02 15.94 -5.16
CA ALA A 151 5.68 17.20 -4.85
C ALA A 151 6.27 17.26 -3.43
N GLU A 152 5.63 16.58 -2.47
CA GLU A 152 6.03 16.55 -1.06
C GLU A 152 6.94 15.36 -0.71
N ALA A 153 6.81 14.22 -1.40
CA ALA A 153 7.40 12.95 -0.99
C ALA A 153 8.00 12.13 -2.16
N GLU A 154 8.40 12.75 -3.27
CA GLU A 154 9.01 12.06 -4.43
C GLU A 154 10.16 11.11 -4.05
N GLY A 155 11.06 11.54 -3.16
CA GLY A 155 12.23 10.78 -2.72
C GLY A 155 12.05 9.97 -1.43
N GLU A 156 10.83 9.91 -0.90
CA GLU A 156 10.50 9.16 0.32
C GLU A 156 10.12 7.71 -0.01
N PRO A 157 10.26 6.76 0.95
CA PRO A 157 9.75 5.40 0.79
C PRO A 157 8.23 5.39 0.60
N MET A 158 7.68 4.28 0.09
CA MET A 158 6.25 4.13 -0.21
C MET A 158 5.37 4.47 1.01
N GLU A 159 5.78 4.07 2.21
CA GLU A 159 5.09 4.41 3.46
C GLU A 159 5.01 5.91 3.70
N GLY A 160 6.09 6.65 3.40
CA GLY A 160 6.13 8.11 3.52
C GLY A 160 5.19 8.78 2.52
N LYS A 161 5.13 8.27 1.28
CA LYS A 161 4.18 8.73 0.25
C LYS A 161 2.74 8.49 0.67
N ILE A 162 2.43 7.30 1.18
CA ILE A 162 1.10 6.93 1.69
C ILE A 162 0.72 7.83 2.87
N LEU A 163 1.63 8.12 3.80
CA LEU A 163 1.34 9.00 4.94
C LEU A 163 1.03 10.44 4.52
N VAL A 164 1.72 11.00 3.52
CA VAL A 164 1.33 12.29 2.95
C VAL A 164 -0.09 12.22 2.38
N GLY A 165 -0.42 11.17 1.62
CA GLY A 165 -1.77 10.94 1.12
C GLY A 165 -2.82 10.80 2.23
N ASN A 166 -2.49 10.08 3.30
CA ASN A 166 -3.33 9.94 4.49
C ASN A 166 -3.59 11.30 5.14
N VAL A 167 -2.60 12.19 5.27
CA VAL A 167 -2.80 13.55 5.79
C VAL A 167 -3.85 14.31 4.97
N ILE A 168 -3.77 14.28 3.64
CA ILE A 168 -4.76 14.95 2.77
C ILE A 168 -6.16 14.38 3.01
N LEU A 169 -6.32 13.05 2.99
CA LEU A 169 -7.62 12.40 3.16
C LEU A 169 -8.17 12.53 4.58
N ASN A 170 -7.32 12.57 5.60
CA ASN A 170 -7.72 12.80 6.99
C ASN A 170 -8.21 14.23 7.17
N ARG A 171 -7.55 15.22 6.55
CA ARG A 171 -8.03 16.61 6.52
C ARG A 171 -9.43 16.71 5.91
N VAL A 172 -9.65 16.11 4.74
CA VAL A 172 -10.97 16.04 4.09
C VAL A 172 -12.07 15.52 5.05
N ARG A 173 -11.73 14.55 5.91
CA ARG A 173 -12.71 13.91 6.82
C ARG A 173 -12.88 14.59 8.17
N SER A 174 -11.89 15.37 8.61
CA SER A 174 -11.83 15.90 9.98
C SER A 174 -12.93 16.91 10.29
N GLY A 175 -13.50 17.58 9.28
CA GLY A 175 -14.38 18.75 9.46
C GLY A 175 -13.66 20.03 9.91
N GLU A 176 -12.36 19.98 10.19
CA GLU A 176 -11.53 21.16 10.52
C GLU A 176 -10.98 21.85 9.26
N PHE A 177 -10.87 21.09 8.16
CA PHE A 177 -10.34 21.49 6.87
C PHE A 177 -11.43 21.43 5.78
N PRO A 178 -11.16 21.93 4.56
CA PRO A 178 -12.08 21.78 3.43
C PRO A 178 -12.43 20.31 3.14
N ASP A 179 -13.55 20.11 2.44
CA ASP A 179 -14.22 18.81 2.23
C ASP A 179 -13.88 18.14 0.89
N SER A 180 -12.89 18.66 0.16
CA SER A 180 -12.39 18.06 -1.09
C SER A 180 -10.86 17.99 -1.12
N ILE A 181 -10.32 17.00 -1.85
CA ILE A 181 -8.86 16.86 -2.03
C ILE A 181 -8.26 18.13 -2.63
N TYR A 182 -8.90 18.70 -3.65
CA TYR A 182 -8.47 19.93 -4.29
C TYR A 182 -8.41 21.09 -3.29
N ASP A 183 -9.50 21.32 -2.56
CA ASP A 183 -9.59 22.45 -1.64
C ASP A 183 -8.64 22.30 -0.46
N VAL A 184 -8.38 21.08 0.02
CA VAL A 184 -7.33 20.84 1.04
C VAL A 184 -5.94 21.18 0.51
N ILE A 185 -5.62 20.79 -0.72
CA ILE A 185 -4.31 21.08 -1.34
C ILE A 185 -4.13 22.59 -1.55
N PHE A 186 -5.17 23.28 -2.01
CA PHE A 186 -5.12 24.70 -2.36
C PHE A 186 -5.62 25.65 -1.26
N ASP A 187 -5.86 25.15 -0.05
CA ASP A 187 -6.32 25.98 1.07
C ASP A 187 -5.32 27.11 1.38
N ARG A 188 -5.88 28.31 1.58
CA ARG A 188 -5.18 29.56 1.87
C ARG A 188 -5.77 30.32 3.05
N LYS A 189 -6.70 29.71 3.80
CA LYS A 189 -7.43 30.39 4.88
C LYS A 189 -6.52 31.07 5.91
N TYR A 190 -5.42 30.42 6.29
CA TYR A 190 -4.46 30.96 7.25
C TYR A 190 -3.07 31.19 6.65
N ALA A 191 -2.66 30.32 5.72
CA ALA A 191 -1.42 30.40 4.95
C ALA A 191 -1.56 29.46 3.75
N VAL A 192 -0.60 29.51 2.83
CA VAL A 192 -0.43 28.45 1.84
C VAL A 192 -0.13 27.15 2.59
N GLN A 193 -1.05 26.17 2.52
CA GLN A 193 -0.88 24.89 3.22
C GLN A 193 0.28 24.08 2.67
N PHE A 194 0.41 24.04 1.34
CA PHE A 194 1.42 23.26 0.64
C PHE A 194 2.24 24.14 -0.30
N THR A 195 3.54 24.27 0.01
CA THR A 195 4.50 25.10 -0.77
C THR A 195 4.49 24.80 -2.27
N PRO A 196 4.34 23.54 -2.74
CA PRO A 196 4.24 23.20 -4.16
C PRO A 196 3.16 23.95 -4.95
N THR A 197 2.07 24.36 -4.29
CA THR A 197 1.00 25.12 -4.95
C THR A 197 1.40 26.55 -5.28
N ALA A 198 2.37 27.11 -4.55
CA ALA A 198 2.86 28.47 -4.75
C ALA A 198 4.10 28.54 -5.66
N ASN A 199 4.96 27.52 -5.63
CA ASN A 199 6.19 27.49 -6.43
C ASN A 199 6.06 26.75 -7.77
N GLY A 200 4.86 26.22 -8.07
CA GLY A 200 4.53 25.57 -9.34
C GLY A 200 4.89 24.08 -9.42
N ARG A 201 5.56 23.48 -8.42
CA ARG A 201 5.91 22.05 -8.43
C ARG A 201 4.69 21.12 -8.46
N ILE A 202 3.53 21.59 -8.00
CA ILE A 202 2.27 20.82 -8.06
C ILE A 202 1.89 20.39 -9.49
N TRP A 203 2.37 21.11 -10.51
CA TRP A 203 2.07 20.83 -11.92
C TRP A 203 3.04 19.84 -12.57
N ASN A 204 4.07 19.37 -11.86
CA ASN A 204 4.98 18.37 -12.38
C ASN A 204 4.30 17.01 -12.49
N GLU A 205 4.61 16.26 -13.55
CA GLU A 205 4.10 14.90 -13.73
C GLU A 205 4.54 14.01 -12.56
N PRO A 206 3.60 13.33 -11.87
CA PRO A 206 3.95 12.46 -10.76
C PRO A 206 4.64 11.19 -11.27
N ASN A 207 5.59 10.67 -10.49
CA ASN A 207 6.17 9.37 -10.77
C ASN A 207 5.19 8.22 -10.45
N ALA A 208 5.50 7.02 -10.93
CA ALA A 208 4.64 5.84 -10.78
C ALA A 208 4.31 5.53 -9.32
N ASP A 209 5.31 5.58 -8.43
CA ASP A 209 5.12 5.31 -7.00
C ASP A 209 4.14 6.30 -6.35
N SER A 210 4.16 7.57 -6.75
CA SER A 210 3.25 8.58 -6.21
C SER A 210 1.81 8.36 -6.69
N VAL A 211 1.64 7.87 -7.93
CA VAL A 211 0.32 7.42 -8.44
C VAL A 211 -0.16 6.19 -7.69
N ILE A 212 0.71 5.21 -7.46
CA ILE A 212 0.40 3.99 -6.68
C ILE A 212 0.03 4.36 -5.24
N ALA A 213 0.81 5.21 -4.57
CA ALA A 213 0.52 5.66 -3.20
C ALA A 213 -0.84 6.39 -3.11
N ALA A 214 -1.17 7.25 -4.08
CA ALA A 214 -2.47 7.91 -4.15
C ALA A 214 -3.60 6.88 -4.27
N LYS A 215 -3.45 5.90 -5.16
CA LYS A 215 -4.40 4.81 -5.36
C LYS A 215 -4.57 3.96 -4.09
N ILE A 216 -3.49 3.58 -3.41
CA ILE A 216 -3.52 2.87 -2.12
C ILE A 216 -4.32 3.67 -1.07
N CYS A 217 -4.13 4.99 -0.99
CA CYS A 217 -4.88 5.85 -0.08
C CYS A 217 -6.38 5.89 -0.43
N LEU A 218 -6.72 6.00 -1.72
CA LEU A 218 -8.11 5.99 -2.22
C LEU A 218 -8.76 4.61 -2.05
N ASP A 219 -7.96 3.54 -2.02
CA ASP A 219 -8.35 2.18 -1.63
C ASP A 219 -8.60 2.03 -0.11
N ALA A 220 -8.60 3.15 0.61
CA ALA A 220 -8.83 3.27 2.04
C ALA A 220 -7.81 2.50 2.90
N TYR A 221 -6.55 2.46 2.48
CA TYR A 221 -5.45 2.03 3.34
C TYR A 221 -4.87 3.22 4.13
N TYR A 222 -4.65 3.00 5.43
CA TYR A 222 -4.09 4.01 6.32
C TYR A 222 -2.96 3.42 7.15
N ILE A 223 -1.84 4.12 7.14
CA ILE A 223 -0.77 3.93 8.13
C ILE A 223 -1.14 4.72 9.40
N SER A 224 -1.71 5.92 9.24
CA SER A 224 -2.25 6.69 10.36
C SER A 224 -3.54 7.40 9.97
N ARG A 225 -4.59 7.18 10.77
CA ARG A 225 -5.89 7.87 10.65
C ARG A 225 -5.92 9.22 11.36
N ASP A 226 -4.93 9.48 12.20
CA ASP A 226 -4.87 10.67 13.05
C ASP A 226 -3.89 11.71 12.50
N ALA A 227 -3.04 11.34 11.54
CA ALA A 227 -2.07 12.28 10.96
C ALA A 227 -2.79 13.38 10.18
N LEU A 228 -2.63 14.62 10.63
CA LEU A 228 -3.16 15.84 10.01
C LEU A 228 -2.06 16.82 9.59
N TYR A 229 -0.82 16.61 10.05
CA TYR A 229 0.33 17.45 9.77
C TYR A 229 1.57 16.62 9.53
N PHE A 230 2.49 17.16 8.74
CA PHE A 230 3.84 16.65 8.62
C PHE A 230 4.84 17.78 8.40
N LEU A 231 6.10 17.53 8.69
CA LEU A 231 7.21 18.39 8.33
C LEU A 231 8.50 17.58 8.23
N ASN A 232 9.49 18.10 7.49
CA ASN A 232 10.84 17.56 7.52
C ASN A 232 11.67 18.36 8.54
N PRO A 233 12.00 17.78 9.72
CA PRO A 233 12.63 18.53 10.82
C PRO A 233 14.03 19.03 10.47
N ARG A 234 14.67 18.49 9.43
CA ARG A 234 16.03 18.89 9.00
C ARG A 234 16.05 20.17 8.17
N ILE A 235 14.94 20.49 7.50
CA ILE A 235 14.84 21.64 6.59
C ILE A 235 13.78 22.65 7.02
N ALA A 236 12.88 22.29 7.94
CA ALA A 236 11.84 23.17 8.42
C ALA A 236 12.44 24.43 9.07
N THR A 237 11.91 25.59 8.70
CA THR A 237 12.24 26.89 9.30
C THR A 237 11.15 27.39 10.26
N ASN A 238 10.01 26.70 10.31
CA ASN A 238 8.89 26.96 11.20
C ASN A 238 8.58 25.70 12.03
N PHE A 239 8.60 25.84 13.36
CA PHE A 239 8.41 24.77 14.32
C PHE A 239 7.10 24.89 15.11
N TRP A 240 6.09 25.56 14.56
CA TRP A 240 4.77 25.62 15.18
C TRP A 240 4.13 24.23 15.35
N ILE A 241 4.20 23.35 14.33
CA ILE A 241 3.65 21.99 14.39
C ILE A 241 4.22 21.20 15.57
N PRO A 242 5.55 21.01 15.73
CA PRO A 242 6.09 20.22 16.83
C PRO A 242 5.91 20.89 18.20
N ALA A 243 5.66 22.21 18.23
CA ALA A 243 5.34 22.91 19.47
C ALA A 243 3.87 22.81 19.90
N ASN A 244 2.94 22.45 19.00
CA ASN A 244 1.49 22.55 19.24
C ASN A 244 0.68 21.30 18.87
N ARG A 245 1.26 20.34 18.15
CA ARG A 245 0.61 19.10 17.69
C ARG A 245 1.28 17.89 18.32
N GLN A 246 0.54 16.80 18.48
CA GLN A 246 1.07 15.59 19.10
C GLN A 246 1.85 14.78 18.06
N PHE A 247 3.11 14.47 18.38
CA PHE A 247 3.93 13.58 17.55
C PHE A 247 3.32 12.18 17.48
N LEU A 248 3.25 11.63 16.26
CA LEU A 248 2.73 10.29 16.01
C LEU A 248 3.85 9.32 15.63
N LEU A 249 4.58 9.63 14.55
CA LEU A 249 5.64 8.77 14.01
C LEU A 249 6.55 9.53 13.04
N SER A 250 7.73 8.96 12.80
CA SER A 250 8.67 9.41 11.76
C SER A 250 8.81 8.34 10.69
N VAL A 251 8.72 8.74 9.41
CA VAL A 251 8.96 7.87 8.26
C VAL A 251 9.78 8.62 7.24
N GLY A 252 10.91 8.03 6.85
CA GLY A 252 11.88 8.66 5.95
C GLY A 252 12.36 10.01 6.50
N GLY A 253 12.21 11.07 5.71
CA GLY A 253 12.56 12.44 6.07
C GLY A 253 11.49 13.20 6.87
N HIS A 254 10.31 12.63 7.09
CA HIS A 254 9.16 13.33 7.68
C HIS A 254 8.80 12.86 9.09
N ASP A 255 8.43 13.83 9.93
CA ASP A 255 7.69 13.61 11.18
C ASP A 255 6.21 13.94 10.95
N PHE A 256 5.33 13.07 11.45
CA PHE A 256 3.86 13.19 11.33
C PHE A 256 3.21 13.45 12.69
N TYR A 257 2.16 14.27 12.68
CA TYR A 257 1.50 14.76 13.90
C TYR A 257 -0.03 14.77 13.75
N SER A 258 -0.75 14.61 14.87
CA SER A 258 -2.21 14.79 14.94
C SER A 258 -2.62 16.23 15.21
#